data_AF-A0A2S7SSH7-F1
#
_entry.id   AF-A0A2S7SSH7-F1
#
_cell.length_a   1.000
_cell.length_b   1.000
_cell.length_c   1.000
_cell.angle_alpha   90.00
_cell.angle_beta   90.00
_cell.angle_gamma   90.00
#
_symmetry.space_group_name_H-M   'P 1'
#
loop_
_entity.id
_entity.type
_entity.pdbx_description
1 polymer ?
#
loop_
_entity_poly.entity_id
_entity_poly.type
_entity_poly.pdbx_seq_one_letter_code
_entity_poly.pdbx_strand_id
1 'polypeptide(L)'
;MCIYLKGVVDLVYNSEEHVFPQALGGRVALSIGYVSDRFNNEISKLEQEFIRDSFIGTIRQFYGPGKKGSLSNSKATKSRIYVIKRVEHNSDVLLGYIQQKLTVEIPQARINLRSGSCSFSFTPQVYGDFLLEAEKYRILCSIPEGLRIKIIKTNELDADTIIFAIQDKVEENFNAFLALNTHSNFVLNSEIIKKIGQTIPSDNPVHSNTGELSFQQKSFIDLSHLRIFAKIAFNFLALKMGRDFVMNDRFDPLRNWIVNNSTSGFANYDFEGAKPFESSDINFPKDAHLVFITKRKDVLLAKVILYNQIAALIQLTIDFNEPFEDISLICDWQNRREYGLTELVMASILGYWPN
;
A
#
# COMPACT_ATOMS: atom_id res chain seq x y z
N MET A 1 -23.71 -8.70 -18.02
CA MET A 1 -24.22 -7.70 -17.04
C MET A 1 -23.29 -7.63 -15.83
N CYS A 2 -23.09 -6.46 -15.24
CA CYS A 2 -22.10 -6.30 -14.17
C CYS A 2 -22.70 -6.75 -12.83
N ILE A 3 -21.94 -7.51 -12.02
CA ILE A 3 -22.40 -7.92 -10.68
C ILE A 3 -22.47 -6.76 -9.69
N TYR A 4 -21.95 -5.58 -10.03
CA TYR A 4 -22.02 -4.36 -9.22
C TYR A 4 -22.98 -3.31 -9.79
N LEU A 5 -23.03 -3.15 -11.11
CA LEU A 5 -23.87 -2.17 -11.79
C LEU A 5 -25.10 -2.84 -12.41
N LYS A 6 -25.98 -3.35 -11.54
CA LYS A 6 -27.21 -4.04 -11.96
C LYS A 6 -28.14 -3.07 -12.69
N GLY A 7 -28.68 -3.51 -13.83
CA GLY A 7 -29.60 -2.73 -14.67
C GLY A 7 -28.92 -1.73 -15.61
N VAL A 8 -27.60 -1.55 -15.52
CA VAL A 8 -26.85 -0.66 -16.41
C VAL A 8 -26.50 -1.40 -17.70
N VAL A 9 -26.88 -0.80 -18.84
CA VAL A 9 -26.60 -1.29 -20.20
C VAL A 9 -25.32 -0.66 -20.75
N ASP A 10 -24.85 -1.16 -21.90
CA ASP A 10 -23.70 -0.63 -22.65
C ASP A 10 -22.37 -0.58 -21.86
N LEU A 11 -22.17 -1.58 -20.99
CA LEU A 11 -20.94 -1.75 -20.23
C LEU A 11 -19.88 -2.53 -21.02
N VAL A 12 -18.61 -2.14 -20.82
CA VAL A 12 -17.43 -2.78 -21.43
C VAL A 12 -16.77 -3.71 -20.41
N TYR A 13 -16.19 -4.82 -20.89
CA TYR A 13 -15.60 -5.90 -20.09
C TYR A 13 -14.28 -6.39 -20.72
N ASN A 14 -13.21 -5.60 -20.60
CA ASN A 14 -11.90 -5.99 -21.10
C ASN A 14 -10.96 -6.50 -20.01
N SER A 15 -11.33 -6.33 -18.75
CA SER A 15 -10.50 -6.66 -17.59
C SER A 15 -11.08 -7.80 -16.74
N GLU A 16 -10.18 -8.59 -16.18
CA GLU A 16 -10.49 -9.50 -15.09
C GLU A 16 -10.43 -8.76 -13.76
N GLU A 17 -11.32 -9.13 -12.83
CA GLU A 17 -11.35 -8.55 -11.50
C GLU A 17 -10.90 -9.56 -10.45
N HIS A 18 -9.88 -9.21 -9.67
CA HIS A 18 -9.32 -10.13 -8.69
C HIS A 18 -10.19 -10.21 -7.44
N VAL A 19 -10.23 -11.37 -6.78
CA VAL A 19 -10.89 -11.52 -5.47
C VAL A 19 -10.15 -10.67 -4.45
N PHE A 20 -8.90 -11.02 -4.14
CA PHE A 20 -7.98 -10.14 -3.43
C PHE A 20 -7.33 -9.17 -4.41
N PRO A 21 -7.15 -7.88 -4.08
CA PRO A 21 -6.42 -6.95 -4.94
C PRO A 21 -5.06 -7.50 -5.34
N GLN A 22 -4.71 -7.42 -6.62
CA GLN A 22 -3.43 -7.90 -7.14
C GLN A 22 -2.23 -7.23 -6.43
N ALA A 23 -2.37 -5.98 -5.99
CA ALA A 23 -1.34 -5.29 -5.24
C ALA A 23 -1.09 -5.87 -3.83
N LEU A 24 -2.04 -6.66 -3.28
CA LEU A 24 -1.86 -7.47 -2.07
C LEU A 24 -1.32 -8.89 -2.38
N GLY A 25 -1.10 -9.22 -3.65
CA GLY A 25 -0.63 -10.55 -4.07
C GLY A 25 -1.74 -11.50 -4.52
N GLY A 26 -2.98 -11.00 -4.61
CA GLY A 26 -4.12 -11.75 -5.14
C GLY A 26 -3.88 -12.28 -6.55
N ARG A 27 -4.28 -13.52 -6.83
CA ARG A 27 -4.08 -14.20 -8.12
C ARG A 27 -5.38 -14.74 -8.73
N VAL A 28 -6.31 -15.22 -7.91
CA VAL A 28 -7.60 -15.69 -8.39
C VAL A 28 -8.46 -14.50 -8.76
N ALA A 29 -8.99 -14.54 -9.98
CA ALA A 29 -9.85 -13.52 -10.55
C ALA A 29 -11.17 -14.12 -11.02
N LEU A 30 -12.19 -13.26 -11.04
CA LEU A 30 -13.44 -13.53 -11.72
C LEU A 30 -13.22 -13.50 -13.23
N SER A 31 -13.95 -14.37 -13.94
CA SER A 31 -13.93 -14.40 -15.39
C SER A 31 -14.39 -13.05 -15.98
N ILE A 32 -13.82 -12.71 -17.13
CA ILE A 32 -14.22 -11.54 -17.93
C ILE A 32 -15.75 -11.56 -18.13
N GLY A 33 -16.39 -10.40 -17.94
CA GLY A 33 -17.84 -10.25 -18.06
C GLY A 33 -18.59 -10.19 -16.71
N TYR A 34 -17.94 -10.56 -15.60
CA TYR A 34 -18.54 -10.43 -14.26
C TYR A 34 -18.56 -8.97 -13.81
N VAL A 35 -17.43 -8.28 -13.93
CA VAL A 35 -17.24 -6.90 -13.47
C VAL A 35 -16.91 -6.02 -14.66
N SER A 36 -17.66 -4.95 -14.84
CA SER A 36 -17.43 -3.99 -15.93
C SER A 36 -16.20 -3.14 -15.68
N ASP A 37 -15.51 -2.73 -16.73
CA ASP A 37 -14.36 -1.81 -16.68
C ASP A 37 -14.74 -0.49 -15.98
N ARG A 38 -15.98 -0.01 -16.12
CA ARG A 38 -16.49 1.18 -15.41
C ARG A 38 -16.35 1.05 -13.90
N PHE A 39 -17.00 0.05 -13.30
CA PHE A 39 -16.91 -0.19 -11.86
C PHE A 39 -15.47 -0.49 -11.42
N ASN A 40 -14.72 -1.27 -12.21
CA ASN A 40 -13.32 -1.58 -11.91
C ASN A 40 -12.48 -0.29 -11.79
N ASN A 41 -12.63 0.64 -12.74
CA ASN A 41 -11.93 1.93 -12.73
C ASN A 41 -12.39 2.84 -11.57
N GLU A 42 -13.65 2.74 -11.13
CA GLU A 42 -14.16 3.49 -9.99
C GLU A 42 -13.60 2.93 -8.66
N ILE A 43 -13.71 1.63 -8.43
CA ILE A 43 -13.28 1.00 -7.17
C ILE A 43 -11.75 0.96 -7.03
N SER A 44 -11.01 0.84 -8.14
CA SER A 44 -9.54 0.81 -8.12
C SER A 44 -8.91 2.10 -7.56
N LYS A 45 -9.60 3.24 -7.63
CA LYS A 45 -9.15 4.49 -6.98
C LYS A 45 -9.17 4.35 -5.45
N LEU A 46 -10.25 3.78 -4.92
CA LEU A 46 -10.39 3.49 -3.50
C LEU A 46 -9.38 2.41 -3.06
N GLU A 47 -9.18 1.36 -3.87
CA GLU A 47 -8.16 0.35 -3.62
C GLU A 47 -6.74 0.95 -3.59
N GLN A 48 -6.42 1.87 -4.50
CA GLN A 48 -5.12 2.54 -4.50
C GLN A 48 -4.90 3.36 -3.23
N GLU A 49 -5.92 4.12 -2.80
CA GLU A 49 -5.87 4.87 -1.54
C GLU A 49 -5.68 3.92 -0.34
N PHE A 50 -6.49 2.87 -0.26
CA PHE A 50 -6.38 1.87 0.79
C PHE A 50 -5.00 1.18 0.85
N ILE A 51 -4.45 0.80 -0.30
CA ILE A 51 -3.18 0.06 -0.38
C ILE A 51 -1.96 0.98 -0.19
N ARG A 52 -2.11 2.29 -0.34
CA ARG A 52 -0.99 3.24 -0.24
C ARG A 52 -1.03 4.06 1.05
N ASP A 53 -2.20 4.53 1.44
CA ASP A 53 -2.39 5.63 2.39
C ASP A 53 -3.09 5.20 3.69
N SER A 54 -3.66 3.98 3.73
CA SER A 54 -4.22 3.39 4.96
C SER A 54 -3.18 2.59 5.75
N PHE A 55 -3.58 2.08 6.92
CA PHE A 55 -2.77 1.15 7.73
C PHE A 55 -2.34 -0.12 6.95
N ILE A 56 -3.12 -0.57 5.96
CA ILE A 56 -2.72 -1.68 5.07
C ILE A 56 -1.49 -1.30 4.26
N GLY A 57 -1.41 -0.06 3.78
CA GLY A 57 -0.25 0.45 3.07
C GLY A 57 0.99 0.44 3.95
N THR A 58 0.86 0.78 5.23
CA THR A 58 1.95 0.70 6.21
C THR A 58 2.45 -0.73 6.36
N ILE A 59 1.58 -1.71 6.63
CA ILE A 59 1.99 -3.13 6.72
C ILE A 59 2.68 -3.59 5.43
N ARG A 60 2.17 -3.16 4.28
CA ARG A 60 2.70 -3.50 2.95
C ARG A 60 4.08 -2.91 2.67
N GLN A 61 4.43 -1.75 3.24
CA GLN A 61 5.77 -1.15 3.14
C GLN A 61 6.84 -1.97 3.90
N PHE A 62 6.45 -2.64 4.98
CA PHE A 62 7.34 -3.47 5.79
C PHE A 62 7.47 -4.90 5.28
N TYR A 63 6.34 -5.55 4.99
CA TYR A 63 6.31 -7.00 4.73
C TYR A 63 5.65 -7.34 3.40
N GLY A 64 4.64 -6.58 2.97
CA GLY A 64 3.79 -6.99 1.84
C GLY A 64 4.46 -6.94 0.46
N PRO A 65 3.76 -7.45 -0.57
CA PRO A 65 4.31 -7.54 -1.90
C PRO A 65 4.43 -6.16 -2.57
N GLY A 66 5.29 -6.11 -3.57
CA GLY A 66 5.54 -4.95 -4.41
C GLY A 66 4.43 -4.67 -5.44
N LYS A 67 4.74 -3.81 -6.42
CA LYS A 67 3.84 -3.43 -7.52
C LYS A 67 3.26 -4.68 -8.20
N LYS A 68 1.92 -4.73 -8.31
CA LYS A 68 1.16 -5.86 -8.87
C LYS A 68 1.52 -7.22 -8.24
N GLY A 69 1.70 -7.27 -6.92
CA GLY A 69 1.97 -8.53 -6.21
C GLY A 69 3.40 -9.06 -6.39
N SER A 70 4.31 -8.25 -6.94
CA SER A 70 5.68 -8.71 -7.21
C SER A 70 6.50 -8.92 -5.93
N LEU A 71 7.22 -10.03 -5.85
CA LEU A 71 8.19 -10.29 -4.77
C LEU A 71 9.60 -9.78 -5.08
N SER A 72 9.80 -9.10 -6.20
CA SER A 72 11.13 -8.56 -6.56
C SER A 72 11.44 -7.29 -5.78
N ASN A 73 12.66 -7.17 -5.27
CA ASN A 73 13.10 -5.98 -4.51
C ASN A 73 12.97 -4.69 -5.32
N SER A 74 13.20 -4.72 -6.64
CA SER A 74 13.07 -3.55 -7.51
C SER A 74 11.64 -3.04 -7.65
N LYS A 75 10.64 -3.88 -7.34
CA LYS A 75 9.22 -3.51 -7.36
C LYS A 75 8.62 -3.40 -5.96
N ALA A 76 9.42 -3.59 -4.90
CA ALA A 76 8.93 -3.55 -3.53
C ALA A 76 8.22 -2.22 -3.23
N THR A 77 7.24 -2.30 -2.34
CA THR A 77 6.46 -1.13 -1.94
C THR A 77 7.35 -0.17 -1.17
N LYS A 78 7.32 1.09 -1.58
CA LYS A 78 8.00 2.19 -0.91
C LYS A 78 6.98 3.07 -0.19
N SER A 79 7.34 3.59 0.97
CA SER A 79 6.57 4.65 1.59
C SER A 79 6.69 5.94 0.76
N ARG A 80 5.86 6.94 1.08
CA ARG A 80 6.11 8.32 0.65
C ARG A 80 7.44 8.82 1.20
N ILE A 81 7.95 9.93 0.67
CA ILE A 81 9.11 10.61 1.26
C ILE A 81 8.66 11.28 2.56
N TYR A 82 9.37 10.97 3.65
CA TYR A 82 9.15 11.54 4.98
C TYR A 82 10.43 12.20 5.49
N VAL A 83 10.21 13.03 6.51
CA VAL A 83 11.27 13.55 7.37
C VAL A 83 11.70 12.44 8.32
N ILE A 84 13.00 12.14 8.32
CA ILE A 84 13.66 11.11 9.14
C ILE A 84 14.59 11.83 10.11
N LYS A 85 14.72 11.29 11.33
CA LYS A 85 15.70 11.75 12.33
C LYS A 85 16.72 10.67 12.61
N ARG A 86 18.00 11.01 12.73
CA ARG A 86 18.99 10.11 13.34
C ARG A 86 18.78 10.09 14.85
N VAL A 87 18.69 8.90 15.44
CA VAL A 87 18.43 8.72 16.88
C VAL A 87 19.59 9.25 17.73
N GLU A 88 20.82 9.04 17.28
CA GLU A 88 22.04 9.45 17.98
C GLU A 88 22.28 10.97 17.94
N HIS A 89 21.67 11.65 16.97
CA HIS A 89 21.74 13.09 16.78
C HIS A 89 20.32 13.62 16.51
N ASN A 90 19.56 13.91 17.56
CA ASN A 90 18.18 14.39 17.46
C ASN A 90 17.97 15.63 16.55
N SER A 91 19.05 16.35 16.20
CA SER A 91 19.07 17.49 15.27
C SER A 91 19.33 17.12 13.80
N ASP A 92 19.75 15.88 13.52
CA ASP A 92 20.05 15.41 12.16
C ASP A 92 18.78 14.94 11.47
N VAL A 93 18.17 15.91 10.80
CA VAL A 93 16.98 15.73 9.99
C VAL A 93 17.36 15.45 8.54
N LEU A 94 16.68 14.47 7.94
CA LEU A 94 16.95 13.92 6.62
C LEU A 94 15.63 13.67 5.88
N LEU A 95 15.69 13.46 4.57
CA LEU A 95 14.60 12.91 3.76
C LEU A 95 14.88 11.47 3.35
N GLY A 96 13.82 10.67 3.31
CA GLY A 96 13.91 9.30 2.84
C GLY A 96 12.58 8.56 2.89
N TYR A 97 12.62 7.26 2.63
CA TYR A 97 11.45 6.38 2.58
C TYR A 97 11.73 5.02 3.23
N ILE A 98 10.68 4.26 3.49
CA ILE A 98 10.74 2.89 3.97
C ILE A 98 10.53 1.93 2.81
N GLN A 99 11.36 0.90 2.73
CA GLN A 99 11.20 -0.21 1.81
C GLN A 99 11.66 -1.49 2.49
N GLN A 100 10.77 -2.49 2.62
CA GLN A 100 11.09 -3.79 3.22
C GLN A 100 11.76 -3.66 4.60
N LYS A 101 11.17 -2.82 5.47
CA LYS A 101 11.66 -2.50 6.84
C LYS A 101 12.96 -1.72 6.91
N LEU A 102 13.57 -1.38 5.77
CA LEU A 102 14.75 -0.53 5.72
C LEU A 102 14.32 0.92 5.53
N THR A 103 14.85 1.79 6.37
CA THR A 103 14.78 3.24 6.16
C THR A 103 15.91 3.63 5.20
N VAL A 104 15.54 4.19 4.06
CA VAL A 104 16.45 4.60 2.98
C VAL A 104 16.50 6.11 2.92
N GLU A 105 17.66 6.67 3.22
CA GLU A 105 18.00 8.06 2.98
C GLU A 105 18.22 8.29 1.47
N ILE A 106 17.52 9.27 0.89
CA ILE A 106 17.63 9.61 -0.53
C ILE A 106 18.77 10.61 -0.78
N PRO A 107 19.37 10.64 -1.99
CA PRO A 107 20.34 11.67 -2.38
C PRO A 107 19.84 13.07 -2.12
N GLN A 108 20.52 13.77 -1.20
CA GLN A 108 20.07 15.07 -0.71
C GLN A 108 21.21 16.00 -0.35
N ALA A 109 21.02 17.28 -0.66
CA ALA A 109 21.85 18.38 -0.21
C ALA A 109 21.17 19.08 0.97
N ARG A 110 21.85 19.13 2.12
CA ARG A 110 21.44 19.91 3.28
C ARG A 110 22.19 21.22 3.28
N ILE A 111 21.47 22.34 3.22
CA ILE A 111 22.06 23.67 3.07
C ILE A 111 21.65 24.54 4.26
N ASN A 112 22.64 25.19 4.87
CA ASN A 112 22.39 26.28 5.81
C ASN A 112 22.39 27.61 5.03
N LEU A 113 21.24 28.28 5.00
CA LEU A 113 21.02 29.52 4.26
C LEU A 113 21.81 30.71 4.81
N ARG A 114 22.22 30.67 6.07
CA ARG A 114 22.99 31.74 6.73
C ARG A 114 24.49 31.63 6.45
N SER A 115 25.06 30.44 6.64
CA SER A 115 26.49 30.20 6.43
C SER A 115 26.84 29.83 4.99
N GLY A 116 25.87 29.40 4.20
CA GLY A 116 26.09 28.83 2.86
C GLY A 116 26.69 27.42 2.89
N SER A 117 26.84 26.80 4.07
CA SER A 117 27.40 25.44 4.16
C SER A 117 26.46 24.43 3.54
N CYS A 118 27.00 23.54 2.71
CA CYS A 118 26.27 22.45 2.07
C CYS A 118 26.91 21.10 2.44
N SER A 119 26.09 20.13 2.84
CA SER A 119 26.49 18.73 2.97
C SER A 119 25.65 17.86 2.05
N PHE A 120 26.23 16.77 1.53
CA PHE A 120 25.54 15.83 0.65
C PHE A 120 25.59 14.42 1.25
N SER A 121 24.46 13.73 1.29
CA SER A 121 24.34 12.42 1.92
C SER A 121 23.23 11.57 1.31
N PHE A 122 23.35 10.25 1.49
CA PHE A 122 22.40 9.22 1.07
C PHE A 122 22.77 7.88 1.74
N THR A 123 21.93 6.84 1.62
CA THR A 123 22.26 5.48 2.09
C THR A 123 23.21 4.74 1.14
N PRO A 124 24.50 4.54 1.46
CA PRO A 124 25.47 3.99 0.51
C PRO A 124 25.16 2.57 0.04
N GLN A 125 24.54 1.76 0.90
CA GLN A 125 24.16 0.38 0.58
C GLN A 125 23.10 0.30 -0.55
N VAL A 126 22.38 1.40 -0.80
CA VAL A 126 21.34 1.48 -1.84
C VAL A 126 21.86 2.12 -3.11
N TYR A 127 22.63 3.21 -3.00
CA TYR A 127 23.04 4.01 -4.16
C TYR A 127 24.48 3.75 -4.62
N GLY A 128 25.31 3.14 -3.76
CA GLY A 128 26.69 2.77 -4.07
C GLY A 128 27.68 3.92 -3.86
N ASP A 129 28.50 4.17 -4.88
CA ASP A 129 29.65 5.07 -4.80
C ASP A 129 29.24 6.55 -4.64
N PHE A 130 29.92 7.24 -3.72
CA PHE A 130 29.66 8.64 -3.39
C PHE A 130 29.86 9.58 -4.59
N LEU A 131 31.00 9.47 -5.26
CA LEU A 131 31.36 10.40 -6.33
C LEU A 131 30.42 10.22 -7.53
N LEU A 132 30.08 8.98 -7.86
CA LEU A 132 29.14 8.67 -8.92
C LEU A 132 27.74 9.24 -8.61
N GLU A 133 27.25 9.09 -7.38
CA GLU A 133 25.92 9.57 -7.01
C GLU A 133 25.87 11.10 -6.88
N ALA A 134 26.92 11.71 -6.33
CA ALA A 134 27.08 13.16 -6.30
C ALA A 134 27.04 13.73 -7.73
N GLU A 135 27.76 13.12 -8.68
CA GLU A 135 27.79 13.60 -10.07
C GLU A 135 26.42 13.48 -10.75
N LYS A 136 25.71 12.36 -10.57
CA LYS A 136 24.31 12.25 -11.06
C LYS A 136 23.43 13.35 -10.50
N TYR A 137 23.54 13.63 -9.20
CA TYR A 137 22.77 14.69 -8.56
C TYR A 137 23.11 16.07 -9.14
N ARG A 138 24.40 16.37 -9.40
CA ARG A 138 24.83 17.62 -10.05
C ARG A 138 24.21 17.77 -11.43
N ILE A 139 24.25 16.71 -12.24
CA ILE A 139 23.64 16.71 -13.58
C ILE A 139 22.14 17.01 -13.49
N LEU A 140 21.42 16.39 -12.55
CA LEU A 140 19.99 16.64 -12.36
C LEU A 140 19.71 18.08 -11.91
N CYS A 141 20.55 18.66 -11.05
CA CYS A 141 20.46 20.08 -10.68
C CYS A 141 20.77 21.03 -11.84
N SER A 142 21.56 20.60 -12.83
CA SER A 142 21.87 21.42 -14.01
C SER A 142 20.66 21.59 -14.95
N ILE A 143 19.64 20.73 -14.83
CA ILE A 143 18.41 20.71 -15.67
C ILE A 143 17.14 20.77 -14.78
N PRO A 144 16.88 21.90 -14.07
CA PRO A 144 15.75 22.00 -13.14
C PRO A 144 14.37 21.83 -13.78
N GLU A 145 14.25 22.06 -15.09
CA GLU A 145 12.99 22.00 -15.83
C GLU A 145 12.38 20.58 -15.84
N GLY A 146 13.21 19.55 -15.63
CA GLY A 146 12.75 18.16 -15.48
C GLY A 146 12.28 17.78 -14.07
N LEU A 147 12.39 18.69 -13.10
CA LEU A 147 12.09 18.42 -11.69
C LEU A 147 10.65 18.80 -11.35
N ARG A 148 9.89 17.82 -10.87
CA ARG A 148 8.58 17.99 -10.25
C ARG A 148 8.77 17.96 -8.75
N ILE A 149 8.73 19.14 -8.14
CA ILE A 149 9.16 19.36 -6.76
C ILE A 149 7.98 19.29 -5.80
N LYS A 150 8.09 18.45 -4.78
CA LYS A 150 7.19 18.44 -3.62
C LYS A 150 7.79 19.26 -2.48
N ILE A 151 7.00 20.17 -1.92
CA ILE A 151 7.40 20.93 -0.74
C ILE A 151 6.94 20.19 0.54
N ILE A 152 7.88 19.96 1.46
CA ILE A 152 7.66 19.31 2.76
C ILE A 152 7.94 20.35 3.86
N LYS A 153 6.86 20.87 4.47
CA LYS A 153 6.94 21.80 5.60
C LYS A 153 7.04 21.01 6.91
N THR A 154 8.02 21.32 7.75
CA THR A 154 8.23 20.60 9.02
C THR A 154 8.74 21.51 10.13
N ASN A 155 8.41 21.23 11.39
CA ASN A 155 8.98 21.95 12.54
C ASN A 155 10.33 21.37 12.98
N GLU A 156 10.75 20.26 12.36
CA GLU A 156 11.95 19.53 12.73
C GLU A 156 13.24 20.16 12.18
N LEU A 157 13.13 21.01 11.16
CA LEU A 157 14.27 21.73 10.59
C LEU A 157 14.44 23.10 11.25
N ASP A 158 15.68 23.53 11.43
CA ASP A 158 15.98 24.91 11.80
C ASP A 158 15.49 25.89 10.72
N ALA A 159 15.16 27.13 11.11
CA ALA A 159 14.64 28.15 10.20
C ALA A 159 15.58 28.47 9.03
N ASP A 160 16.90 28.36 9.26
CA ASP A 160 17.95 28.63 8.28
C ASP A 160 18.41 27.36 7.54
N THR A 161 17.77 26.21 7.75
CA THR A 161 18.17 24.95 7.11
C THR A 161 17.13 24.51 6.09
N ILE A 162 17.60 24.16 4.90
CA ILE A 162 16.79 23.46 3.89
C ILE A 162 17.44 22.14 3.52
N ILE A 163 16.60 21.22 3.04
CA ILE A 163 17.06 19.97 2.42
C ILE A 163 16.45 19.89 1.04
N PHE A 164 17.29 19.76 0.02
CA PHE A 164 16.86 19.51 -1.34
C PHE A 164 17.28 18.11 -1.75
N ALA A 165 16.32 17.26 -2.09
CA ALA A 165 16.57 15.87 -2.44
C ALA A 165 16.01 15.54 -3.82
N ILE A 166 16.67 14.65 -4.55
CA ILE A 166 16.26 14.24 -5.89
C ILE A 166 16.19 12.72 -5.91
N GLN A 167 15.00 12.19 -6.19
CA GLN A 167 14.77 10.76 -6.26
C GLN A 167 13.57 10.44 -7.15
N ASP A 168 13.80 9.72 -8.23
CA ASP A 168 12.74 9.25 -9.13
C ASP A 168 12.09 7.95 -8.63
N LYS A 169 10.87 7.66 -9.07
CA LYS A 169 10.14 6.40 -8.85
C LYS A 169 9.87 6.06 -7.39
N VAL A 170 9.76 7.06 -6.51
CA VAL A 170 9.24 6.88 -5.14
C VAL A 170 7.81 7.41 -5.03
N GLU A 171 7.55 8.62 -5.53
CA GLU A 171 6.21 9.19 -5.64
C GLU A 171 5.87 9.46 -7.11
N GLU A 172 4.70 9.03 -7.59
CA GLU A 172 4.38 9.03 -9.04
C GLU A 172 4.45 10.44 -9.68
N ASN A 173 4.08 11.46 -8.91
CA ASN A 173 3.99 12.83 -9.41
C ASN A 173 5.26 13.67 -9.16
N PHE A 174 6.21 13.18 -8.36
CA PHE A 174 7.35 13.97 -7.89
C PHE A 174 8.66 13.19 -8.00
N ASN A 175 9.70 13.87 -8.47
CA ASN A 175 11.06 13.33 -8.53
C ASN A 175 12.07 14.19 -7.77
N ALA A 176 11.62 15.27 -7.12
CA ALA A 176 12.42 16.12 -6.26
C ALA A 176 11.61 16.60 -5.06
N PHE A 177 12.29 16.88 -3.96
CA PHE A 177 11.69 17.16 -2.66
C PHE A 177 12.45 18.29 -1.99
N LEU A 178 11.74 19.32 -1.55
CA LEU A 178 12.30 20.42 -0.79
C LEU A 178 11.68 20.40 0.61
N ALA A 179 12.50 20.10 1.63
CA ALA A 179 12.08 20.26 3.01
C ALA A 179 12.58 21.59 3.57
N LEU A 180 11.68 22.28 4.28
CA LEU A 180 11.96 23.53 4.95
C LEU A 180 11.14 23.67 6.24
N ASN A 181 11.62 24.53 7.15
CA ASN A 181 10.87 24.87 8.35
C ASN A 181 9.46 25.39 7.98
N THR A 182 8.43 25.06 8.77
CA THR A 182 7.04 25.52 8.52
C THR A 182 6.94 27.03 8.32
N HIS A 183 7.70 27.79 9.11
CA HIS A 183 7.75 29.25 9.13
C HIS A 183 8.74 29.85 8.12
N SER A 184 9.49 29.03 7.38
CA SER A 184 10.42 29.54 6.38
C SER A 184 9.69 30.11 5.16
N ASN A 185 10.10 31.31 4.73
CA ASN A 185 9.64 31.97 3.51
C ASN A 185 10.56 31.71 2.31
N PHE A 186 11.48 30.74 2.43
CA PHE A 186 12.40 30.41 1.36
C PHE A 186 11.65 29.96 0.10
N VAL A 187 12.02 30.56 -1.05
CA VAL A 187 11.47 30.22 -2.36
C VAL A 187 12.59 29.62 -3.20
N LEU A 188 12.39 28.37 -3.60
CA LEU A 188 13.31 27.68 -4.51
C LEU A 188 13.02 28.07 -5.96
N ASN A 189 14.07 28.34 -6.74
CA ASN A 189 14.00 28.62 -8.17
C ASN A 189 15.12 27.88 -8.92
N SER A 190 15.08 27.92 -10.26
CA SER A 190 16.04 27.21 -11.11
C SER A 190 17.50 27.62 -10.90
N GLU A 191 17.77 28.91 -10.61
CA GLU A 191 19.14 29.37 -10.34
C GLU A 191 19.68 28.81 -9.03
N ILE A 192 18.83 28.76 -8.00
CA ILE A 192 19.20 28.19 -6.71
C ILE A 192 19.46 26.69 -6.84
N ILE A 193 18.63 25.95 -7.58
CA ILE A 193 18.82 24.51 -7.82
C ILE A 193 20.19 24.27 -8.50
N LYS A 194 20.52 25.05 -9.53
CA LYS A 194 21.83 24.98 -10.20
C LYS A 194 22.98 25.26 -9.23
N LYS A 195 22.85 26.27 -8.37
CA LYS A 195 23.84 26.58 -7.33
C LYS A 195 24.00 25.44 -6.31
N ILE A 196 22.91 24.80 -5.89
CA ILE A 196 22.96 23.64 -4.99
C ILE A 196 23.84 22.54 -5.60
N GLY A 197 23.61 22.18 -6.86
CA GLY A 197 24.45 21.20 -7.56
C GLY A 197 25.94 21.58 -7.59
N GLN A 198 26.26 22.86 -7.80
CA GLN A 198 27.63 23.36 -7.81
C GLN A 198 28.30 23.34 -6.43
N THR A 199 27.52 23.45 -5.34
CA THR A 199 28.05 23.43 -3.96
C THR A 199 28.30 22.04 -3.39
N ILE A 200 27.93 20.97 -4.10
CA ILE A 200 28.16 19.60 -3.63
C ILE A 200 29.66 19.30 -3.63
N PRO A 201 30.21 18.86 -2.48
CA PRO A 201 31.63 18.54 -2.36
C PRO A 201 32.14 17.64 -3.48
N SER A 202 33.26 18.01 -4.10
CA SER A 202 33.93 17.19 -5.13
C SER A 202 34.75 16.05 -4.53
N ASP A 203 34.98 16.11 -3.22
CA ASP A 203 35.71 15.12 -2.45
C ASP A 203 34.76 14.41 -1.48
N ASN A 204 35.11 13.18 -1.11
CA ASN A 204 34.34 12.35 -0.19
C ASN A 204 34.14 13.07 1.16
N PRO A 205 32.92 13.52 1.52
CA PRO A 205 32.71 13.97 2.87
C PRO A 205 32.80 12.75 3.78
N VAL A 206 33.80 12.79 4.66
CA VAL A 206 33.88 11.94 5.84
C VAL A 206 32.55 12.07 6.59
N HIS A 207 32.03 10.95 7.08
CA HIS A 207 30.77 10.75 7.80
C HIS A 207 29.58 10.22 6.98
N SER A 208 29.69 8.95 6.57
CA SER A 208 28.53 8.07 6.60
C SER A 208 28.15 7.83 8.07
N ASN A 209 27.33 8.69 8.67
CA ASN A 209 26.81 8.41 10.00
C ASN A 209 25.83 7.23 9.88
N THR A 210 26.27 6.04 10.29
CA THR A 210 25.48 4.79 10.31
C THR A 210 24.59 4.69 11.54
N GLY A 211 24.07 5.81 12.03
CA GLY A 211 23.22 5.84 13.23
C GLY A 211 21.81 5.32 12.93
N GLU A 212 21.14 4.83 13.97
CA GLU A 212 19.74 4.39 13.87
C GLU A 212 18.84 5.52 13.34
N LEU A 213 17.91 5.18 12.46
CA LEU A 213 16.97 6.12 11.85
C LEU A 213 15.58 5.92 12.45
N SER A 214 14.97 7.02 12.90
CA SER A 214 13.58 7.07 13.34
C SER A 214 12.74 7.90 12.38
N PHE A 215 11.48 7.50 12.18
CA PHE A 215 10.52 8.25 11.39
C PHE A 215 9.16 8.21 12.08
N GLN A 216 8.32 9.20 11.77
CA GLN A 216 6.93 9.23 12.20
C GLN A 216 6.02 9.15 10.99
N GLN A 217 5.23 8.08 10.91
CA GLN A 217 4.22 7.90 9.87
C GLN A 217 2.84 7.98 10.48
N LYS A 218 2.00 8.84 9.92
CA LYS A 218 0.56 8.89 10.23
C LYS A 218 -0.18 8.06 9.19
N SER A 219 -0.95 7.08 9.66
CA SER A 219 -1.89 6.31 8.86
C SER A 219 -3.30 6.65 9.30
N PHE A 220 -4.25 6.61 8.37
CA PHE A 220 -5.65 6.90 8.66
C PHE A 220 -6.50 5.65 8.46
N ILE A 221 -7.57 5.56 9.24
CA ILE A 221 -8.65 4.60 9.04
C ILE A 221 -9.83 5.41 8.49
N ASP A 222 -10.18 5.13 7.23
CA ASP A 222 -11.42 5.60 6.64
C ASP A 222 -12.40 4.41 6.59
N LEU A 223 -13.60 4.59 7.11
CA LEU A 223 -14.66 3.59 7.07
C LEU A 223 -15.07 3.25 5.63
N SER A 224 -14.85 4.15 4.67
CA SER A 224 -15.07 3.87 3.25
C SER A 224 -14.21 2.69 2.75
N HIS A 225 -13.05 2.43 3.36
CA HIS A 225 -12.19 1.30 3.02
C HIS A 225 -12.82 -0.07 3.33
N LEU A 226 -13.83 -0.14 4.20
CA LEU A 226 -14.58 -1.38 4.45
C LEU A 226 -15.28 -1.90 3.17
N ARG A 227 -15.54 -1.03 2.20
CA ARG A 227 -16.04 -1.41 0.87
C ARG A 227 -15.09 -2.34 0.12
N ILE A 228 -13.78 -2.25 0.37
CA ILE A 228 -12.79 -3.14 -0.25
C ILE A 228 -12.87 -4.53 0.35
N PHE A 229 -13.02 -4.64 1.68
CA PHE A 229 -13.25 -5.93 2.33
C PHE A 229 -14.55 -6.58 1.83
N ALA A 230 -15.61 -5.78 1.69
CA ALA A 230 -16.86 -6.28 1.13
C ALA A 230 -16.76 -6.67 -0.35
N LYS A 231 -16.00 -5.93 -1.16
CA LYS A 231 -15.69 -6.29 -2.54
C LYS A 231 -14.92 -7.61 -2.62
N ILE A 232 -13.93 -7.84 -1.75
CA ILE A 232 -13.22 -9.12 -1.64
C ILE A 232 -14.22 -10.25 -1.35
N ALA A 233 -15.07 -10.07 -0.33
CA ALA A 233 -16.06 -11.06 0.06
C ALA A 233 -17.08 -11.35 -1.05
N PHE A 234 -17.61 -10.30 -1.69
CA PHE A 234 -18.62 -10.43 -2.73
C PHE A 234 -18.06 -11.02 -4.02
N ASN A 235 -16.84 -10.65 -4.41
CA ASN A 235 -16.13 -11.30 -5.51
C ASN A 235 -15.90 -12.79 -5.21
N PHE A 236 -15.49 -13.13 -3.98
CA PHE A 236 -15.28 -14.52 -3.62
C PHE A 236 -16.59 -15.34 -3.65
N LEU A 237 -17.69 -14.76 -3.19
CA LEU A 237 -19.02 -15.38 -3.29
C LEU A 237 -19.40 -15.62 -4.76
N ALA A 238 -19.17 -14.64 -5.64
CA ALA A 238 -19.44 -14.76 -7.06
C ALA A 238 -18.57 -15.82 -7.75
N LEU A 239 -17.32 -15.96 -7.31
CA LEU A 239 -16.41 -16.99 -7.81
C LEU A 239 -16.92 -18.40 -7.48
N LYS A 240 -17.40 -18.62 -6.25
CA LYS A 240 -17.78 -19.95 -5.76
C LYS A 240 -19.22 -20.33 -6.13
N MET A 241 -20.15 -19.39 -6.06
CA MET A 241 -21.57 -19.64 -6.29
C MET A 241 -22.03 -19.28 -7.70
N GLY A 242 -21.17 -18.61 -8.47
CA GLY A 242 -21.47 -18.16 -9.81
C GLY A 242 -22.20 -16.82 -9.85
N ARG A 243 -22.25 -16.28 -11.07
CA ARG A 243 -22.81 -14.97 -11.38
C ARG A 243 -24.30 -14.86 -11.05
N ASP A 244 -25.10 -15.84 -11.46
CA ASP A 244 -26.56 -15.76 -11.33
C ASP A 244 -26.99 -15.75 -9.86
N PHE A 245 -26.26 -16.47 -9.01
CA PHE A 245 -26.48 -16.45 -7.56
C PHE A 245 -26.31 -15.05 -6.96
N VAL A 246 -25.19 -14.38 -7.25
CA VAL A 246 -24.90 -13.04 -6.69
C VAL A 246 -25.71 -11.92 -7.33
N MET A 247 -26.41 -12.20 -8.43
CA MET A 247 -27.33 -11.26 -9.08
C MET A 247 -28.70 -11.17 -8.39
N ASN A 248 -29.00 -12.09 -7.46
CA ASN A 248 -30.24 -12.07 -6.69
C ASN A 248 -30.42 -10.74 -5.92
N ASP A 249 -31.66 -10.25 -5.88
CA ASP A 249 -32.05 -8.97 -5.29
C ASP A 249 -31.70 -8.85 -3.80
N ARG A 250 -31.59 -9.98 -3.08
CA ARG A 250 -31.20 -9.99 -1.66
C ARG A 250 -29.80 -9.41 -1.41
N PHE A 251 -28.95 -9.33 -2.44
CA PHE A 251 -27.61 -8.74 -2.35
C PHE A 251 -27.57 -7.27 -2.81
N ASP A 252 -28.67 -6.73 -3.34
CA ASP A 252 -28.74 -5.36 -3.84
C ASP A 252 -28.37 -4.32 -2.76
N PRO A 253 -28.77 -4.46 -1.47
CA PRO A 253 -28.37 -3.52 -0.42
C PRO A 253 -26.85 -3.44 -0.24
N LEU A 254 -26.16 -4.58 -0.14
CA LEU A 254 -24.71 -4.63 -0.05
C LEU A 254 -24.06 -4.04 -1.30
N ARG A 255 -24.53 -4.46 -2.49
CA ARG A 255 -23.98 -4.02 -3.77
C ARG A 255 -24.05 -2.51 -3.93
N ASN A 256 -25.21 -1.92 -3.63
CA ASN A 256 -25.42 -0.48 -3.69
C ASN A 256 -24.52 0.28 -2.71
N TRP A 257 -24.28 -0.28 -1.53
CA TRP A 257 -23.31 0.29 -0.58
C TRP A 257 -21.87 0.22 -1.10
N ILE A 258 -21.46 -0.92 -1.66
CA ILE A 258 -20.13 -1.08 -2.28
C ILE A 258 -19.95 -0.08 -3.42
N VAL A 259 -20.97 0.23 -4.22
CA VAL A 259 -20.86 1.17 -5.34
C VAL A 259 -20.92 2.63 -4.88
N ASN A 260 -21.92 3.01 -4.09
CA ASN A 260 -22.27 4.41 -3.86
C ASN A 260 -21.80 4.96 -2.50
N ASN A 261 -21.24 4.14 -1.62
CA ASN A 261 -20.92 4.52 -0.25
C ASN A 261 -22.13 5.14 0.49
N SER A 262 -23.33 4.63 0.23
CA SER A 262 -24.54 5.06 0.93
C SER A 262 -24.43 4.81 2.45
N THR A 263 -25.28 5.42 3.26
CA THR A 263 -25.32 5.12 4.71
C THR A 263 -25.66 3.65 4.96
N SER A 264 -24.72 2.88 5.54
CA SER A 264 -25.04 1.54 6.09
C SER A 264 -23.88 0.86 6.84
N GLY A 265 -24.24 0.09 7.87
CA GLY A 265 -23.37 -0.76 8.70
C GLY A 265 -23.25 -2.21 8.21
N PHE A 266 -22.98 -2.41 6.91
CA PHE A 266 -22.74 -3.76 6.35
C PHE A 266 -21.39 -4.33 6.77
N ALA A 267 -20.48 -3.52 7.25
CA ALA A 267 -19.17 -3.98 7.64
C ALA A 267 -18.66 -3.24 8.87
N ASN A 268 -17.86 -3.93 9.67
CA ASN A 268 -17.15 -3.37 10.81
C ASN A 268 -15.75 -3.96 10.88
N TYR A 269 -14.78 -3.18 11.35
CA TYR A 269 -13.48 -3.71 11.72
C TYR A 269 -13.62 -4.67 12.90
N ASP A 270 -12.92 -5.78 12.82
CA ASP A 270 -12.80 -6.78 13.87
C ASP A 270 -11.36 -6.73 14.40
N PHE A 271 -11.13 -5.84 15.38
CA PHE A 271 -9.81 -5.62 15.98
C PHE A 271 -9.39 -6.75 16.92
N GLU A 272 -10.34 -7.58 17.37
CA GLU A 272 -10.07 -8.70 18.29
C GLU A 272 -9.83 -10.02 17.53
N GLY A 273 -10.38 -10.16 16.32
CA GLY A 273 -10.39 -11.43 15.58
C GLY A 273 -9.42 -11.56 14.42
N ALA A 274 -8.28 -10.86 14.44
CA ALA A 274 -7.31 -10.90 13.34
C ALA A 274 -6.62 -12.27 13.14
N LYS A 275 -6.60 -13.13 14.16
CA LYS A 275 -6.09 -14.50 14.04
C LYS A 275 -7.21 -15.42 13.53
N PRO A 276 -7.02 -16.06 12.35
CA PRO A 276 -8.07 -16.88 11.74
C PRO A 276 -8.53 -18.05 12.63
N PHE A 277 -7.59 -18.67 13.35
CA PHE A 277 -7.83 -19.85 14.19
C PHE A 277 -6.87 -19.82 15.39
N GLU A 278 -7.29 -19.27 16.54
CA GLU A 278 -6.43 -19.24 17.73
C GLU A 278 -6.28 -20.61 18.43
N SER A 279 -7.12 -21.59 18.07
CA SER A 279 -7.28 -22.84 18.81
C SER A 279 -6.96 -24.11 17.99
N SER A 280 -6.32 -23.99 16.82
CA SER A 280 -6.03 -25.14 15.95
C SER A 280 -4.54 -25.34 15.73
N ASP A 281 -4.07 -26.59 15.69
CA ASP A 281 -2.72 -26.99 15.25
C ASP A 281 -2.45 -26.71 13.76
N ILE A 282 -3.37 -26.03 13.07
CA ILE A 282 -3.25 -25.67 11.66
C ILE A 282 -2.29 -24.50 11.53
N ASN A 283 -1.15 -24.73 10.87
CA ASN A 283 -0.16 -23.71 10.61
C ASN A 283 -0.63 -22.77 9.50
N PHE A 284 -1.29 -21.67 9.87
CA PHE A 284 -1.73 -20.66 8.91
C PHE A 284 -0.52 -19.88 8.36
N PRO A 285 -0.40 -19.68 7.03
CA PRO A 285 0.76 -19.01 6.47
C PRO A 285 0.93 -17.59 7.02
N LYS A 286 2.17 -17.21 7.27
CA LYS A 286 2.51 -15.91 7.83
C LYS A 286 2.09 -14.78 6.89
N ASP A 287 1.49 -13.74 7.46
CA ASP A 287 1.04 -12.53 6.76
C ASP A 287 0.08 -12.82 5.58
N ALA A 288 -0.57 -13.99 5.54
CA ALA A 288 -1.53 -14.31 4.48
C ALA A 288 -2.83 -13.50 4.59
N HIS A 289 -3.66 -13.61 3.54
CA HIS A 289 -5.01 -13.08 3.52
C HIS A 289 -6.03 -14.22 3.58
N LEU A 290 -7.18 -13.98 4.20
CA LEU A 290 -8.29 -14.91 4.27
C LEU A 290 -9.58 -14.20 3.89
N VAL A 291 -10.42 -14.87 3.12
CA VAL A 291 -11.85 -14.61 3.06
C VAL A 291 -12.55 -15.90 3.44
N PHE A 292 -13.45 -15.82 4.41
CA PHE A 292 -14.26 -16.93 4.90
C PHE A 292 -15.72 -16.49 4.90
N ILE A 293 -16.60 -17.26 4.27
CA ILE A 293 -18.04 -16.98 4.22
C ILE A 293 -18.78 -18.11 4.91
N THR A 294 -19.67 -17.75 5.81
CA THR A 294 -20.48 -18.69 6.60
C THR A 294 -21.90 -18.17 6.76
N LYS A 295 -22.82 -19.09 7.04
CA LYS A 295 -24.20 -18.79 7.38
C LYS A 295 -24.41 -18.90 8.88
N ARG A 296 -25.04 -17.88 9.49
CA ARG A 296 -25.52 -17.92 10.88
C ARG A 296 -26.99 -17.57 10.93
N LYS A 297 -27.84 -18.55 11.27
CA LYS A 297 -29.31 -18.44 11.11
C LYS A 297 -29.59 -17.99 9.68
N ASP A 298 -30.34 -16.91 9.46
CA ASP A 298 -30.71 -16.44 8.12
C ASP A 298 -29.74 -15.37 7.57
N VAL A 299 -28.60 -15.16 8.24
CA VAL A 299 -27.61 -14.16 7.84
C VAL A 299 -26.42 -14.83 7.18
N LEU A 300 -26.06 -14.37 5.99
CA LEU A 300 -24.82 -14.73 5.33
C LEU A 300 -23.75 -13.69 5.68
N LEU A 301 -22.65 -14.15 6.28
CA LEU A 301 -21.58 -13.31 6.81
C LEU A 301 -20.27 -13.69 6.14
N ALA A 302 -19.40 -12.71 5.92
CA ALA A 302 -18.02 -12.91 5.56
C ALA A 302 -17.09 -12.33 6.62
N LYS A 303 -15.97 -13.02 6.86
CA LYS A 303 -14.82 -12.51 7.56
C LYS A 303 -13.67 -12.40 6.58
N VAL A 304 -13.14 -11.19 6.42
CA VAL A 304 -11.98 -10.93 5.56
C VAL A 304 -10.83 -10.47 6.43
N ILE A 305 -9.70 -11.17 6.36
CA ILE A 305 -8.50 -10.90 7.14
C ILE A 305 -7.37 -10.58 6.15
N LEU A 306 -6.68 -9.47 6.37
CA LEU A 306 -5.50 -9.08 5.61
C LEU A 306 -4.26 -9.12 6.50
N TYR A 307 -3.19 -9.73 6.01
CA TYR A 307 -1.90 -9.84 6.68
C TYR A 307 -1.95 -10.50 8.06
N ASN A 308 -2.93 -11.38 8.32
CA ASN A 308 -3.22 -11.96 9.65
C ASN A 308 -3.32 -10.92 10.79
N GLN A 309 -3.58 -9.66 10.46
CA GLN A 309 -3.47 -8.54 11.39
C GLN A 309 -4.73 -7.70 11.42
N ILE A 310 -5.43 -7.58 10.29
CA ILE A 310 -6.58 -6.71 10.20
C ILE A 310 -7.75 -7.49 9.64
N ALA A 311 -8.81 -7.61 10.44
CA ALA A 311 -10.03 -8.26 10.04
C ALA A 311 -11.18 -7.26 9.88
N ALA A 312 -12.09 -7.62 8.99
CA ALA A 312 -13.41 -7.01 8.90
C ALA A 312 -14.47 -8.11 8.83
N LEU A 313 -15.59 -7.86 9.49
CA LEU A 313 -16.82 -8.65 9.36
C LEU A 313 -17.74 -7.93 8.39
N ILE A 314 -18.31 -8.67 7.45
CA ILE A 314 -19.16 -8.17 6.39
C ILE A 314 -20.47 -8.96 6.38
N GLN A 315 -21.59 -8.26 6.46
CA GLN A 315 -22.91 -8.81 6.26
C GLN A 315 -23.24 -8.82 4.78
N LEU A 316 -23.28 -10.02 4.19
CA LEU A 316 -23.58 -10.20 2.77
C LEU A 316 -25.08 -10.07 2.49
N THR A 317 -25.90 -10.67 3.34
CA THR A 317 -27.36 -10.53 3.36
C THR A 317 -27.92 -11.00 4.70
N ILE A 318 -29.12 -10.55 5.08
CA ILE A 318 -29.83 -10.95 6.30
C ILE A 318 -31.03 -11.86 6.05
N ASP A 319 -31.32 -12.15 4.77
CA ASP A 319 -32.45 -12.98 4.35
C ASP A 319 -31.95 -14.13 3.47
N PHE A 320 -31.30 -15.10 4.12
CA PHE A 320 -30.68 -16.25 3.49
C PHE A 320 -31.19 -17.56 4.10
N ASN A 321 -32.33 -18.04 3.59
CA ASN A 321 -33.03 -19.20 4.14
C ASN A 321 -32.55 -20.55 3.56
N GLU A 322 -31.62 -20.53 2.61
CA GLU A 322 -31.11 -21.72 1.93
C GLU A 322 -29.96 -22.39 2.70
N PRO A 323 -29.75 -23.72 2.60
CA PRO A 323 -28.53 -24.35 3.10
C PRO A 323 -27.28 -23.69 2.49
N PHE A 324 -26.23 -23.52 3.29
CA PHE A 324 -24.97 -22.94 2.84
C PHE A 324 -23.81 -23.73 3.45
N GLU A 325 -22.90 -24.19 2.60
CA GLU A 325 -21.64 -24.78 3.03
C GLU A 325 -20.61 -23.65 3.20
N ASP A 326 -19.87 -23.67 4.31
CA ASP A 326 -18.84 -22.67 4.56
C ASP A 326 -17.75 -22.72 3.49
N ILE A 327 -17.42 -21.56 2.91
CA ILE A 327 -16.42 -21.45 1.85
C ILE A 327 -15.29 -20.51 2.27
N SER A 328 -14.09 -20.78 1.76
CA SER A 328 -12.91 -19.99 2.07
C SER A 328 -11.92 -19.90 0.94
N LEU A 329 -11.13 -18.83 0.96
CA LEU A 329 -9.95 -18.65 0.14
C LEU A 329 -8.84 -17.99 0.95
N ILE A 330 -7.68 -18.63 0.93
CA ILE A 330 -6.45 -18.17 1.56
C ILE A 330 -5.54 -17.68 0.44
N CYS A 331 -4.99 -16.48 0.58
CA CYS A 331 -3.95 -15.95 -0.30
C CYS A 331 -2.62 -15.95 0.45
N ASP A 332 -1.79 -16.94 0.13
CA ASP A 332 -0.40 -17.01 0.54
C ASP A 332 0.46 -16.30 -0.51
N TRP A 333 0.48 -14.97 -0.41
CA TRP A 333 1.17 -14.12 -1.37
C TRP A 333 2.69 -14.33 -1.36
N GLN A 334 3.27 -14.80 -0.24
CA GLN A 334 4.70 -15.10 -0.12
C GLN A 334 5.08 -16.29 -1.00
N ASN A 335 4.26 -17.36 -0.96
CA ASN A 335 4.47 -18.54 -1.79
C ASN A 335 3.75 -18.48 -3.15
N ARG A 336 3.03 -17.38 -3.43
CA ARG A 336 2.23 -17.14 -4.64
C ARG A 336 1.19 -18.23 -4.90
N ARG A 337 0.56 -18.72 -3.83
CA ARG A 337 -0.47 -19.75 -3.89
C ARG A 337 -1.76 -19.24 -3.29
N GLU A 338 -2.88 -19.71 -3.82
CA GLU A 338 -4.19 -19.49 -3.24
C GLU A 338 -4.96 -20.81 -3.18
N TYR A 339 -5.60 -21.11 -2.05
CA TYR A 339 -6.23 -22.40 -1.76
C TYR A 339 -7.35 -22.26 -0.73
N GLY A 340 -8.24 -23.25 -0.67
CA GLY A 340 -9.28 -23.30 0.36
C GLY A 340 -8.75 -23.71 1.75
N LEU A 341 -9.54 -23.46 2.79
CA LEU A 341 -9.21 -23.92 4.15
C LEU A 341 -9.11 -25.45 4.23
N THR A 342 -10.01 -26.19 3.58
CA THR A 342 -9.96 -27.65 3.55
C THR A 342 -8.63 -28.16 2.98
N GLU A 343 -8.12 -27.51 1.92
CA GLU A 343 -6.81 -27.85 1.34
C GLU A 343 -5.67 -27.59 2.33
N LEU A 344 -5.71 -26.47 3.06
CA LEU A 344 -4.73 -26.15 4.11
C LEU A 344 -4.76 -27.19 5.24
N VAL A 345 -5.95 -27.58 5.69
CA VAL A 345 -6.10 -28.60 6.75
C VAL A 345 -5.56 -29.94 6.28
N MET A 346 -5.91 -30.37 5.07
CA MET A 346 -5.41 -31.61 4.50
C MET A 346 -3.88 -31.59 4.34
N ALA A 347 -3.30 -30.46 3.90
CA ALA A 347 -1.86 -30.31 3.79
C ALA A 347 -1.16 -30.37 5.16
N SER A 348 -1.78 -29.80 6.20
CA SER A 348 -1.25 -29.82 7.57
C SER A 348 -1.28 -31.22 8.19
N ILE A 349 -2.33 -32.01 7.92
CA ILE A 349 -2.47 -33.38 8.42
C ILE A 349 -1.56 -34.35 7.66
N LEU A 350 -1.49 -34.23 6.33
CA LEU A 350 -0.79 -35.18 5.47
C LEU A 350 0.69 -34.86 5.28
N GLY A 351 1.16 -33.66 5.67
CA GLY A 351 2.54 -33.23 5.52
C GLY A 351 2.96 -32.88 4.09
N TYR A 352 2.01 -32.77 3.15
CA TYR A 352 2.26 -32.45 1.75
C TYR A 352 1.28 -31.40 1.23
N TRP A 353 1.78 -30.43 0.47
CA TRP A 353 0.95 -29.49 -0.28
C TRP A 353 0.60 -30.08 -1.65
N PRO A 354 -0.68 -30.09 -2.07
CA PRO A 354 -1.03 -30.38 -3.45
C PRO A 354 -0.29 -29.41 -4.39
N ASN A 355 0.20 -29.93 -5.51
CA ASN A 355 0.96 -29.17 -6.51
C ASN A 355 0.09 -28.22 -7.32
#